data_AF-A0A6I2HQQ0-F1
#
_entry.id   AF-A0A6I2HQQ0-F1
#
_cell.length_a   1.000
_cell.length_b   1.000
_cell.length_c   1.000
_cell.angle_alpha   90.00
_cell.angle_beta   90.00
_cell.angle_gamma   90.00
#
_symmetry.space_group_name_H-M   'P 1'
#
loop_
_entity.id
_entity.type
_entity.pdbx_description
1 polymer ?
#
loop_
_entity_poly.entity_id
_entity_poly.type
_entity_poly.pdbx_seq_one_letter_code
_entity_poly.pdbx_strand_id
1 'polypeptide(L)'
;MKTTSLLTGAVLMILSGAALAAGPKQVDADQAAGLQEMGTVQISGVAGSSDDAMHALKAKAAKDNAGHYQIVALGNSADSSLWGGTAILYK
;
A
#
# COMPACT_ATOMS: atom_id res chain seq x y z
N MET A 1 -24.80 48.42 5.08
CA MET A 1 -25.14 47.36 6.06
C MET A 1 -24.80 46.01 5.45
N LYS A 2 -23.91 45.24 6.10
CA LYS A 2 -23.99 43.78 6.34
C LYS A 2 -23.92 42.87 5.09
N THR A 3 -22.74 42.32 4.76
CA THR A 3 -22.33 40.90 4.99
C THR A 3 -23.32 39.89 4.41
N THR A 4 -22.93 38.91 3.58
CA THR A 4 -22.30 37.68 4.10
C THR A 4 -21.88 36.77 2.93
N SER A 5 -20.60 36.39 2.89
CA SER A 5 -20.08 35.24 2.12
C SER A 5 -20.72 33.95 2.62
N LEU A 6 -21.17 33.09 1.70
CA LEU A 6 -21.54 31.71 2.01
C LEU A 6 -20.60 30.78 1.25
N LEU A 7 -19.52 30.41 1.93
CA LEU A 7 -18.59 29.37 1.53
C LEU A 7 -19.25 28.04 1.89
N THR A 8 -19.93 27.39 0.94
CA THR A 8 -20.50 26.05 1.14
C THR A 8 -19.39 25.01 1.01
N GLY A 9 -18.62 24.84 2.08
CA GLY A 9 -17.65 23.75 2.21
C GLY A 9 -18.37 22.46 2.55
N ALA A 10 -18.69 21.65 1.54
CA ALA A 10 -19.09 20.27 1.74
C ALA A 10 -17.85 19.46 2.15
N VAL A 11 -17.67 19.24 3.46
CA VAL A 11 -16.68 18.30 3.97
C VAL A 11 -17.24 16.90 3.73
N LEU A 12 -16.73 16.22 2.69
CA LEU A 12 -16.92 14.77 2.56
C LEU A 12 -16.14 14.10 3.69
N MET A 13 -16.86 13.60 4.69
CA MET A 13 -16.30 12.72 5.71
C MET A 13 -16.01 11.38 5.04
N ILE A 14 -14.76 11.17 4.63
CA ILE A 14 -14.29 9.86 4.19
C ILE A 14 -14.23 8.98 5.46
N LEU A 15 -15.26 8.16 5.66
CA LEU A 15 -15.24 7.06 6.62
C LEU A 15 -14.28 6.00 6.11
N SER A 16 -12.98 6.19 6.35
CA SER A 16 -12.00 5.12 6.20
C SER A 16 -12.23 4.12 7.33
N GLY A 17 -13.04 3.10 7.02
CA GLY A 17 -13.40 2.03 7.94
C GLY A 17 -12.17 1.36 8.55
N ALA A 18 -12.17 1.30 9.88
CA ALA A 18 -11.23 0.50 10.66
C ALA A 18 -11.37 -0.98 10.28
N ALA A 19 -10.35 -1.53 9.63
CA ALA A 19 -10.11 -2.97 9.66
C ALA A 19 -8.88 -3.19 10.56
N LEU A 20 -9.13 -3.67 11.77
CA LEU A 20 -8.13 -4.08 12.73
C LEU A 20 -7.47 -5.38 12.24
N ALA A 21 -6.73 -5.29 11.12
CA ALA A 21 -5.78 -6.31 10.72
C ALA A 21 -4.42 -5.89 11.31
N ALA A 22 -3.78 -6.77 12.07
CA ALA A 22 -2.50 -6.51 12.75
C ALA A 22 -1.30 -6.38 11.78
N GLY A 23 -1.51 -5.88 10.56
CA GLY A 23 -0.49 -5.75 9.53
C GLY A 23 -0.85 -4.69 8.48
N PRO A 24 0.14 -4.32 7.64
CA PRO A 24 0.02 -3.24 6.67
C PRO A 24 -1.08 -3.53 5.65
N LYS A 25 -1.79 -2.50 5.22
CA LYS A 25 -2.88 -2.58 4.23
C LYS A 25 -2.35 -2.34 2.82
N GLN A 26 -2.76 -3.17 1.87
CA GLN A 26 -2.46 -2.92 0.46
C GLN A 26 -3.25 -1.70 -0.04
N VAL A 27 -2.57 -0.81 -0.76
CA VAL A 27 -3.14 0.38 -1.37
C VAL A 27 -2.73 0.49 -2.83
N ASP A 28 -3.61 1.06 -3.64
CA ASP A 28 -3.32 1.40 -5.04
C ASP A 28 -2.73 2.82 -5.14
N ALA A 29 -2.30 3.21 -6.34
CA ALA A 29 -1.64 4.51 -6.57
C ALA A 29 -2.49 5.70 -6.10
N ASP A 30 -3.80 5.66 -6.34
CA ASP A 30 -4.72 6.74 -5.93
C ASP A 30 -4.84 6.84 -4.40
N GLN A 31 -4.84 5.71 -3.70
CA GLN A 31 -4.89 5.68 -2.24
C GLN A 31 -3.54 6.08 -1.62
N ALA A 32 -2.43 5.82 -2.33
CA ALA A 32 -1.09 6.17 -1.92
C ALA A 32 -0.75 7.66 -2.12
N ALA A 33 -1.47 8.38 -2.98
CA ALA A 33 -1.18 9.77 -3.33
C ALA A 33 -1.16 10.75 -2.13
N GLY A 34 -1.86 10.42 -1.04
CA GLY A 34 -1.88 11.20 0.20
C GLY A 34 -1.06 10.60 1.36
N LEU A 35 -0.36 9.49 1.12
CA LEU A 35 0.38 8.78 2.16
C LEU A 35 1.85 9.19 2.15
N GLN A 36 2.49 9.17 3.32
CA GLN A 36 3.91 9.46 3.43
C GLN A 36 4.72 8.21 3.10
N GLU A 37 5.42 8.23 1.97
CA GLU A 37 6.38 7.19 1.61
C GLU A 37 7.47 7.11 2.68
N MET A 38 7.74 5.88 3.14
CA MET A 38 8.77 5.61 4.15
C MET A 38 9.90 4.73 3.62
N GLY A 39 9.75 4.16 2.43
CA GLY A 39 10.78 3.38 1.78
C GLY A 39 10.22 2.38 0.78
N THR A 40 11.08 1.54 0.26
CA THR A 40 10.70 0.47 -0.67
C THR A 40 11.30 -0.85 -0.21
N VAL A 41 10.58 -1.93 -0.49
CA VAL A 41 11.01 -3.28 -0.18
C VAL A 41 10.97 -4.13 -1.44
N GLN A 42 11.96 -4.99 -1.59
CA GLN A 42 12.07 -5.92 -2.69
C GLN A 42 12.15 -7.34 -2.14
N ILE A 43 11.53 -8.25 -2.86
CA ILE A 43 11.64 -9.70 -2.66
C ILE A 43 12.14 -10.35 -3.94
N SER A 44 12.81 -11.48 -3.81
CA SER A 44 13.28 -12.28 -4.93
C SER A 44 13.41 -13.73 -4.48
N GLY A 45 13.28 -14.67 -5.41
CA GLY A 45 13.48 -16.08 -5.09
C GLY A 45 12.33 -16.71 -4.30
N VAL A 46 11.13 -16.14 -4.36
CA VAL A 46 9.96 -16.73 -3.68
C VAL A 46 9.42 -17.87 -4.53
N ALA A 47 9.63 -19.11 -4.09
CA ALA A 47 9.08 -20.28 -4.74
C ALA A 47 7.56 -20.37 -4.49
N GLY A 48 6.80 -20.72 -5.53
CA GLY A 48 5.35 -20.91 -5.42
C GLY A 48 4.57 -20.04 -6.40
N SER A 49 3.64 -19.25 -5.86
CA SER A 49 2.66 -18.45 -6.60
C SER A 49 2.85 -16.95 -6.43
N SER A 50 2.13 -16.15 -7.23
CA SER A 50 2.06 -14.70 -7.05
C SER A 50 1.63 -14.31 -5.65
N ASP A 51 0.72 -15.07 -5.05
CA ASP A 51 0.17 -14.79 -3.72
C ASP A 51 1.22 -15.00 -2.63
N ASP A 52 2.12 -15.98 -2.80
CA ASP A 52 3.25 -16.19 -1.89
C ASP A 52 4.21 -15.00 -1.92
N ALA A 53 4.45 -14.46 -3.12
CA ALA A 53 5.26 -13.27 -3.30
C ALA A 53 4.60 -12.01 -2.73
N MET A 54 3.28 -11.84 -2.89
CA MET A 54 2.51 -10.77 -2.25
C MET A 54 2.54 -10.89 -0.72
N HIS A 55 2.41 -12.11 -0.18
CA HIS A 55 2.54 -12.36 1.26
C HIS A 55 3.94 -12.02 1.77
N ALA A 56 4.99 -12.37 1.04
CA ALA A 56 6.36 -12.02 1.41
C ALA A 56 6.58 -10.50 1.43
N LEU A 57 6.03 -9.77 0.45
CA LEU A 57 6.06 -8.29 0.45
C LEU A 57 5.32 -7.72 1.67
N LYS A 58 4.11 -8.22 1.96
CA LYS A 58 3.32 -7.80 3.12
C LYS A 58 4.06 -8.08 4.44
N ALA A 59 4.68 -9.24 4.57
CA ALA A 59 5.46 -9.61 5.76
C ALA A 59 6.67 -8.67 5.95
N LYS A 60 7.34 -8.30 4.86
CA LYS A 60 8.45 -7.34 4.90
C LYS A 60 7.96 -5.92 5.25
N ALA A 61 6.85 -5.49 4.68
CA ALA A 61 6.18 -4.24 5.04
C ALA A 61 5.80 -4.21 6.54
N ALA A 62 5.29 -5.32 7.09
CA ALA A 62 4.93 -5.42 8.50
C ALA A 62 6.15 -5.35 9.42
N LYS A 63 7.24 -6.03 9.02
CA LYS A 63 8.53 -5.99 9.72
C LYS A 63 9.10 -4.58 9.79
N ASP A 64 8.92 -3.81 8.71
CA ASP A 64 9.38 -2.43 8.60
C ASP A 64 8.39 -1.42 9.22
N ASN A 65 7.34 -1.90 9.89
CA ASN A 65 6.32 -1.10 10.57
C ASN A 65 5.60 -0.11 9.64
N ALA A 66 5.33 -0.54 8.41
CA ALA A 66 4.50 0.21 7.48
C ALA A 66 3.02 0.14 7.91
N GLY A 67 2.29 1.24 7.75
CA GLY A 67 0.82 1.25 7.85
C GLY A 67 0.17 0.76 6.55
N HIS A 68 0.78 1.12 5.42
CA HIS A 68 0.28 0.77 4.10
C HIS A 68 1.42 0.33 3.17
N TYR A 69 1.09 -0.43 2.13
CA TYR A 69 2.05 -0.81 1.10
C TYR A 69 1.39 -0.82 -0.29
N GLN A 70 2.12 -0.41 -1.30
CA GLN A 70 1.70 -0.46 -2.70
C GLN A 70 2.63 -1.40 -3.46
N ILE A 71 2.10 -2.44 -4.09
CA ILE A 71 2.87 -3.30 -4.97
C ILE A 71 3.01 -2.59 -6.31
N VAL A 72 4.25 -2.28 -6.71
CA VAL A 72 4.56 -1.59 -7.96
C VAL A 72 5.15 -2.51 -9.02
N ALA A 73 5.67 -3.66 -8.60
CA ALA A 73 6.14 -4.71 -9.50
C ALA A 73 5.92 -6.08 -8.85
N LEU A 74 5.42 -7.04 -9.62
CA LEU A 74 5.30 -8.44 -9.23
C LEU A 74 5.44 -9.29 -10.50
N GLY A 75 6.31 -10.29 -10.47
CA GLY A 75 6.50 -11.17 -11.61
C GLY A 75 7.46 -12.32 -11.30
N ASN A 76 7.57 -13.26 -12.24
CA ASN A 76 8.61 -14.27 -12.22
C ASN A 76 9.51 -14.10 -13.45
N SER A 77 10.70 -14.71 -13.40
CA SER A 77 11.47 -14.93 -14.62
C SER A 77 10.83 -16.08 -15.40
N ALA A 78 10.62 -15.93 -16.70
CA ALA A 78 9.91 -16.91 -17.54
C ALA A 78 10.42 -18.35 -17.41
N ASP A 79 11.72 -18.52 -17.14
CA ASP A 79 12.38 -19.82 -16.99
C ASP A 79 12.44 -20.33 -15.54
N SER A 80 11.83 -19.62 -14.59
CA SER A 80 11.97 -19.89 -13.16
C SER A 80 10.62 -19.86 -12.45
N SER A 81 10.37 -20.85 -11.60
CA SER A 81 9.23 -20.86 -10.65
C SER A 81 9.43 -19.92 -9.46
N LEU A 82 10.35 -18.96 -9.59
CA LEU A 82 10.76 -18.02 -8.57
C LEU A 82 10.15 -16.65 -8.85
N TRP A 83 9.31 -16.21 -7.94
CA TRP A 83 8.69 -14.91 -7.95
C TRP A 83 9.57 -13.85 -7.30
N GLY A 84 9.49 -12.65 -7.84
CA GLY A 84 10.06 -11.43 -7.31
C GLY A 84 9.07 -10.29 -7.42
N GLY A 85 9.36 -9.22 -6.69
CA GLY A 85 8.47 -8.08 -6.64
C GLY A 85 9.01 -6.95 -5.78
N THR A 86 8.43 -5.78 -5.99
CA THR A 86 8.77 -4.54 -5.31
C THR A 86 7.50 -3.91 -4.78
N ALA A 87 7.54 -3.49 -3.52
CA ALA A 87 6.49 -2.67 -2.93
C ALA A 87 7.07 -1.37 -2.35
N ILE A 88 6.30 -0.31 -2.47
CA ILE A 88 6.54 0.95 -1.76
C ILE A 88 5.81 0.86 -0.42
N LEU A 89 6.45 1.32 0.64
CA LEU A 89 5.92 1.35 1.99
C LEU A 89 5.49 2.77 2.35
N TYR A 90 4.41 2.87 3.12
CA TYR A 90 3.92 4.12 3.65
C TYR A 90 3.61 4.01 5.14
N LYS A 91 3.75 5.14 5.83
CA LYS A 91 3.32 5.31 7.22
C LYS A 91 1.80 5.32 7.37
#